data_AF-A0A2U1LE10-F1
#
_entry.id   AF-A0A2U1LE10-F1
#
_cell.length_a   1.000
_cell.length_b   1.000
_cell.length_c   1.000
_cell.angle_alpha   90.00
_cell.angle_beta   90.00
_cell.angle_gamma   90.00
#
_symmetry.space_group_name_H-M   'P 1'
#
loop_
_entity.id
_entity.type
_entity.pdbx_description
1 polymer ?
#
loop_
_entity_poly.entity_id
_entity_poly.type
_entity_poly.pdbx_seq_one_letter_code
_entity_poly.pdbx_strand_id
1 'polypeptide(L)'
;MGDIENLETKKEVHSLLMRLSGGQRYYQPKKASKDPALIKTYGVNSKGLTLVWSIDIMEEHMQTVQVLKVWDLLQGTFKLRHVIQRINMLHQAYSDETMNRCQEKDYDGNLEIPKIWSKVDENENLSSRLSAMSLTEEELSSSPSSLPGFLRGK
;
A
#
# COMPACT_ATOMS: atom_id res chain seq x y z
N MET A 1 -4.01 -47.06 2.34
CA MET A 1 -4.99 -46.39 1.45
C MET A 1 -5.28 -45.03 2.06
N GLY A 2 -4.43 -44.02 1.80
CA GLY A 2 -4.38 -42.79 2.59
C GLY A 2 -4.29 -41.48 1.77
N ASP A 3 -4.51 -41.54 0.45
CA ASP A 3 -4.25 -40.39 -0.43
C ASP A 3 -5.50 -39.62 -0.88
N ILE A 4 -6.70 -40.10 -0.57
CA ILE A 4 -7.95 -39.52 -1.08
C ILE A 4 -8.38 -38.28 -0.27
N GLU A 5 -8.02 -38.18 1.02
CA GLU A 5 -8.39 -37.01 1.84
C GLU A 5 -7.56 -35.74 1.56
N ASN A 6 -6.43 -35.84 0.86
CA ASN A 6 -5.56 -34.70 0.58
C ASN A 6 -5.86 -34.07 -0.79
N LEU A 7 -6.30 -34.84 -1.78
CA LEU A 7 -6.49 -34.33 -3.14
C LEU A 7 -7.58 -33.26 -3.22
N GLU A 8 -8.72 -33.48 -2.56
CA GLU A 8 -9.83 -32.52 -2.60
C GLU A 8 -9.45 -31.22 -1.88
N THR A 9 -8.87 -31.34 -0.68
CA THR A 9 -8.35 -30.19 0.07
C THR A 9 -7.33 -29.41 -0.76
N LYS A 10 -6.42 -30.10 -1.47
CA LYS A 10 -5.42 -29.46 -2.33
C LYS A 10 -6.06 -28.71 -3.48
N LYS A 11 -7.12 -29.24 -4.10
CA LYS A 11 -7.88 -28.54 -5.15
C LYS A 11 -8.57 -27.29 -4.63
N GLU A 12 -9.19 -27.37 -3.45
CA GLU A 12 -9.84 -26.22 -2.80
C GLU A 12 -8.83 -25.10 -2.49
N VAL A 13 -7.69 -25.46 -1.90
CA VAL A 13 -6.59 -24.53 -1.61
C VAL A 13 -6.07 -23.91 -2.90
N HIS A 14 -5.79 -24.72 -3.92
CA HIS A 14 -5.31 -24.23 -5.21
C HIS A 14 -6.31 -23.26 -5.86
N SER A 15 -7.59 -23.60 -5.87
CA SER A 15 -8.65 -22.73 -6.39
C SER A 15 -8.74 -21.42 -5.62
N LEU A 16 -8.62 -21.45 -4.29
CA LEU A 16 -8.59 -20.25 -3.46
C LEU A 16 -7.38 -19.37 -3.79
N LEU A 17 -6.19 -19.95 -3.89
CA LEU A 17 -4.97 -19.20 -4.22
C LEU A 17 -5.04 -18.58 -5.62
N MET A 18 -5.55 -19.32 -6.61
CA MET A 18 -5.77 -18.80 -7.97
C MET A 18 -6.73 -17.61 -7.99
N ARG A 19 -7.79 -17.65 -7.19
CA ARG A 19 -8.73 -16.52 -7.06
C ARG A 19 -8.08 -15.31 -6.38
N LEU A 20 -7.29 -15.55 -5.34
CA LEU A 20 -6.56 -14.49 -4.62
C LEU A 20 -5.50 -13.83 -5.50
N SER A 21 -4.75 -14.62 -6.28
CA SER A 21 -3.77 -14.10 -7.24
C SER A 21 -4.44 -13.35 -8.39
N GLY A 22 -5.64 -13.76 -8.78
CA GLY A 22 -6.47 -13.06 -9.78
C GLY A 22 -7.17 -11.79 -9.27
N GLY A 23 -6.82 -11.29 -8.07
CA GLY A 23 -7.37 -10.04 -7.54
C GLY A 23 -8.76 -10.16 -6.91
N GLN A 24 -9.33 -11.36 -6.78
CA GLN A 24 -10.63 -11.57 -6.14
C GLN A 24 -10.52 -11.55 -4.60
N ARG A 25 -10.07 -10.42 -4.05
CA ARG A 25 -9.77 -10.21 -2.62
C ARG A 25 -11.01 -9.76 -1.82
N TYR A 26 -12.16 -10.41 -2.04
CA TYR A 26 -13.44 -10.08 -1.40
C TYR A 26 -13.38 -10.24 0.13
N TYR A 27 -12.94 -9.20 0.81
CA TYR A 27 -12.86 -9.15 2.26
C TYR A 27 -14.14 -8.55 2.82
N GLN A 28 -14.96 -9.37 3.49
CA GLN A 28 -16.02 -8.88 4.36
C GLN A 28 -15.46 -8.79 5.78
N PRO A 29 -15.15 -7.59 6.31
CA PRO A 29 -14.77 -7.46 7.72
C PRO A 29 -15.94 -7.93 8.58
N LYS A 30 -15.79 -9.07 9.25
CA LYS A 30 -16.69 -9.46 10.34
C LYS A 30 -16.35 -8.58 11.54
N LYS A 31 -16.96 -7.39 11.54
CA LYS A 31 -16.81 -6.30 12.51
C LYS A 31 -15.49 -5.54 12.34
N ALA A 32 -15.63 -4.23 12.13
CA ALA A 32 -14.52 -3.29 12.13
C ALA A 32 -13.86 -3.32 13.52
N SER A 33 -12.80 -4.11 13.66
CA SER A 33 -11.81 -3.85 14.69
C SER A 33 -11.21 -2.48 14.38
N LYS A 34 -11.06 -1.62 15.40
CA LYS A 34 -10.49 -0.28 15.24
C LYS A 34 -9.04 -0.33 14.76
N ASP A 35 -8.39 -1.48 14.90
CA ASP A 35 -7.14 -1.77 14.22
C ASP A 35 -7.46 -2.36 12.85
N PRO A 36 -6.99 -1.74 11.74
CA PRO A 36 -7.02 -2.35 10.43
C PRO A 36 -6.12 -3.58 10.48
N ALA A 37 -6.71 -4.71 10.88
CA ALA A 37 -5.99 -5.96 10.95
C ALA A 37 -5.53 -6.31 9.53
N LEU A 38 -4.25 -6.08 9.25
CA LEU A 38 -3.60 -6.48 8.00
C LEU A 38 -3.78 -7.99 7.74
N ILE A 39 -3.96 -8.75 8.82
CA ILE A 39 -4.20 -10.19 8.78
C ILE A 39 -5.65 -10.46 8.41
N LYS A 40 -5.83 -11.16 7.29
CA LYS A 40 -7.10 -11.67 6.78
C LYS A 40 -7.10 -13.20 6.90
N THR A 41 -8.29 -13.77 7.12
CA THR A 41 -8.48 -15.21 7.19
C THR A 41 -9.60 -15.66 6.24
N TYR A 42 -9.42 -16.81 5.60
CA TYR A 42 -10.43 -17.45 4.76
C TYR A 42 -10.64 -18.90 5.18
N GLY A 43 -11.90 -19.27 5.44
CA GLY A 43 -12.27 -20.68 5.55
C GLY A 43 -12.16 -21.33 4.17
N VAL A 44 -11.32 -22.37 4.07
CA VAL A 44 -11.08 -23.10 2.82
C VAL A 44 -12.11 -24.20 2.65
N ASN A 45 -12.43 -24.94 3.72
CA ASN A 45 -13.35 -26.06 3.65
C ASN A 45 -14.14 -26.32 4.94
N SER A 46 -15.09 -27.25 4.85
CA SER A 46 -15.97 -27.65 5.97
C SER A 46 -15.25 -28.36 7.11
N LYS A 47 -14.01 -28.82 6.90
CA LYS A 47 -13.15 -29.44 7.92
C LYS A 47 -12.46 -28.41 8.83
N GLY A 48 -12.71 -27.11 8.62
CA GLY A 48 -12.16 -26.04 9.45
C GLY A 48 -10.74 -25.61 9.07
N LEU A 49 -10.30 -25.93 7.85
CA LEU A 49 -9.05 -25.42 7.30
C LEU A 49 -9.17 -23.93 6.98
N THR A 50 -8.24 -23.13 7.47
CA THR A 50 -8.26 -21.68 7.35
C THR A 50 -6.94 -21.18 6.77
N LEU A 51 -7.02 -20.41 5.70
CA LEU A 51 -5.90 -19.67 5.13
C LEU A 51 -5.70 -18.38 5.91
N VAL A 52 -4.47 -18.09 6.31
CA VAL A 52 -4.06 -16.82 6.93
C VAL A 52 -3.17 -16.07 5.95
N TRP A 53 -3.54 -14.85 5.60
CA TRP A 53 -2.79 -14.04 4.66
C TRP A 53 -2.87 -12.55 5.01
N SER A 54 -1.99 -11.73 4.45
CA SER A 54 -2.02 -10.28 4.57
C SER A 54 -1.60 -9.61 3.28
N ILE A 55 -1.83 -8.30 3.19
CA ILE A 55 -1.14 -7.45 2.21
C ILE A 55 0.14 -6.94 2.87
N ASP A 56 1.23 -6.98 2.13
CA ASP A 56 2.53 -6.45 2.49
C ASP A 56 3.02 -5.52 1.36
N ILE A 57 4.07 -4.75 1.60
CA ILE A 57 4.75 -4.01 0.54
C ILE A 57 6.12 -4.60 0.28
N MET A 58 6.51 -4.63 -0.99
CA MET A 58 7.82 -5.06 -1.44
C MET A 58 8.41 -3.97 -2.32
N GLU A 59 9.69 -3.69 -2.14
CA GLU A 59 10.43 -2.82 -3.05
C GLU A 59 11.01 -3.66 -4.18
N GLU A 60 10.72 -3.27 -5.41
CA GLU A 60 11.22 -3.88 -6.63
C GLU A 60 11.82 -2.78 -7.51
N HIS A 61 13.15 -2.73 -7.58
CA HIS A 61 13.90 -1.67 -8.28
C HIS A 61 13.49 -0.25 -7.85
N MET A 62 12.89 0.51 -8.77
CA MET A 62 12.40 1.88 -8.56
C MET A 62 10.90 1.91 -8.24
N GLN A 63 10.32 0.79 -7.81
CA GLN A 63 8.91 0.68 -7.50
C GLN A 63 8.72 0.08 -6.11
N THR A 64 7.68 0.53 -5.44
CA THR A 64 7.09 -0.18 -4.30
C THR A 64 5.80 -0.83 -4.79
N VAL A 65 5.60 -2.10 -4.49
CA VAL A 65 4.45 -2.87 -4.98
C VAL A 65 3.76 -3.53 -3.79
N GLN A 66 2.43 -3.53 -3.79
CA GLN A 66 1.68 -4.36 -2.85
C GLN A 66 1.81 -5.84 -3.24
N VAL A 67 2.02 -6.70 -2.25
CA VAL A 67 2.07 -8.15 -2.45
C VAL A 67 1.12 -8.87 -1.50
N LEU A 68 0.55 -9.97 -1.97
CA LEU A 68 -0.24 -10.87 -1.15
C LEU A 68 0.70 -11.87 -0.47
N LYS A 69 0.74 -11.84 0.86
CA LYS A 69 1.59 -12.72 1.66
C LYS A 69 0.75 -13.79 2.32
N VAL A 70 0.97 -15.04 1.92
CA VAL A 70 0.37 -16.20 2.58
C VAL A 70 1.26 -16.60 3.74
N TRP A 71 0.70 -16.64 4.95
CA TRP A 71 1.44 -16.99 6.16
C TRP A 71 1.35 -18.48 6.46
N ASP A 72 0.13 -19.02 6.50
CA ASP A 72 -0.08 -20.42 6.87
C ASP A 72 -1.49 -20.91 6.45
N LEU A 73 -1.65 -22.23 6.43
CA LEU A 73 -2.89 -22.94 6.16
C LEU A 73 -3.17 -23.91 7.32
N LEU A 74 -4.04 -23.50 8.23
CA LEU A 74 -4.16 -24.11 9.55
C LEU A 74 -5.54 -24.73 9.78
N GLN A 75 -5.57 -25.90 10.41
CA GLN A 75 -6.78 -26.48 10.98
C GLN A 75 -6.84 -26.20 12.48
N GLY A 76 -7.99 -25.73 12.95
CA GLY A 76 -8.27 -25.52 14.37
C GLY A 76 -7.91 -24.13 14.91
N THR A 77 -8.65 -23.71 15.93
CA THR A 77 -8.64 -22.34 16.46
C THR A 77 -7.41 -22.00 17.32
N PHE A 78 -6.83 -22.98 18.01
CA PHE A 78 -5.67 -22.75 18.89
C PHE A 78 -4.42 -22.32 18.10
N LYS A 79 -4.07 -23.09 17.07
CA LYS A 79 -2.93 -22.78 16.18
C LYS A 79 -3.11 -21.44 15.48
N LEU A 80 -4.34 -21.18 15.00
CA LEU A 80 -4.70 -19.92 14.36
C LEU A 80 -4.41 -18.70 15.25
N ARG A 81 -4.84 -18.73 16.52
CA ARG A 81 -4.58 -17.62 17.46
C ARG A 81 -3.08 -17.35 17.63
N HIS A 82 -2.29 -18.41 17.76
CA HIS A 82 -0.84 -18.28 17.98
C HIS A 82 -0.12 -17.69 16.76
N VAL A 83 -0.55 -18.05 15.55
CA VAL A 83 -0.01 -17.49 14.30
C VAL A 83 -0.44 -16.03 14.12
N ILE A 84 -1.71 -15.70 14.36
CA ILE A 84 -2.20 -14.32 14.31
C ILE A 84 -1.41 -13.43 15.27
N GLN A 85 -1.16 -13.89 16.51
CA GLN A 85 -0.39 -13.12 17.48
C GLN A 85 1.06 -12.86 17.02
N ARG A 86 1.71 -13.86 16.42
CA ARG A 86 3.07 -13.69 15.86
C ARG A 86 3.10 -12.69 14.72
N ILE A 87 2.14 -12.77 13.81
CA ILE A 87 2.06 -11.83 12.68
C ILE A 87 1.77 -10.41 13.19
N ASN A 88 0.91 -10.25 14.19
CA ASN A 88 0.67 -8.94 14.80
C ASN A 88 1.94 -8.35 15.43
N MET A 89 2.78 -9.16 16.08
CA MET A 89 4.08 -8.68 16.58
C MET A 89 5.00 -8.23 15.44
N LEU A 90 4.97 -8.89 14.28
CA LEU A 90 5.73 -8.44 13.11
C LEU A 90 5.20 -7.11 12.56
N HIS A 91 3.88 -6.94 12.51
CA HIS A 91 3.27 -5.70 12.05
C HIS A 91 3.48 -4.50 12.99
N GLN A 92 3.82 -4.72 14.27
CA GLN A 92 4.19 -3.63 15.18
C GLN A 92 5.48 -2.90 14.75
N ALA A 93 6.33 -3.55 13.95
CA ALA A 93 7.53 -2.94 13.40
C ALA A 93 7.26 -2.11 12.13
N TYR A 94 6.03 -2.07 11.62
CA TYR A 94 5.70 -1.35 10.39
C TYR A 94 5.62 0.14 10.69
N SER A 95 6.16 0.98 9.80
CA SER A 95 5.92 2.42 9.87
C SER A 95 4.47 2.73 9.51
N ASP A 96 3.98 3.89 9.92
CA ASP A 96 2.65 4.38 9.55
C ASP A 96 2.49 4.45 8.01
N GLU A 97 3.57 4.80 7.30
CA GLU A 97 3.58 4.82 5.84
C GLU A 97 3.37 3.42 5.24
N THR A 98 4.12 2.42 5.71
CA THR A 98 3.96 1.02 5.30
C THR A 98 2.53 0.54 5.60
N MET A 99 2.03 0.84 6.79
CA MET A 99 0.69 0.47 7.23
C MET A 99 -0.40 1.09 6.33
N ASN A 100 -0.28 2.37 6.02
CA ASN A 100 -1.20 3.09 5.14
C ASN A 100 -1.17 2.51 3.72
N ARG A 101 0.02 2.30 3.17
CA ARG A 101 0.19 1.70 1.83
C ARG A 101 -0.41 0.30 1.74
N CYS A 102 -0.29 -0.54 2.78
CA CYS A 102 -0.93 -1.86 2.80
C CYS A 102 -2.48 -1.81 2.81
N GLN A 103 -3.07 -0.68 3.22
CA GLN A 103 -4.52 -0.50 3.29
C GLN A 103 -5.12 0.18 2.07
N GLU A 104 -4.28 0.84 1.26
CA GLU A 104 -4.72 1.40 -0.02
C GLU A 104 -5.29 0.29 -0.90
N LYS A 105 -6.41 0.57 -1.54
CA LYS A 105 -7.07 -0.35 -2.45
C LYS A 105 -7.12 0.29 -3.82
N ASP A 106 -6.86 -0.53 -4.82
CA ASP A 106 -7.03 -0.18 -6.21
C ASP A 106 -7.82 -1.28 -6.90
N TYR A 107 -8.54 -0.92 -7.96
CA TYR A 107 -9.52 -1.80 -8.59
C TYR A 107 -9.42 -1.76 -10.11
N ASP A 108 -9.37 -2.93 -10.73
CA ASP A 108 -9.64 -3.12 -12.16
C ASP A 108 -11.03 -3.76 -12.32
N GLY A 109 -12.01 -2.92 -12.63
CA GLY A 109 -13.43 -3.29 -12.59
C GLY A 109 -13.86 -3.74 -11.20
N ASN A 110 -14.10 -5.05 -11.03
CA ASN A 110 -14.53 -5.65 -9.76
C ASN A 110 -13.40 -6.39 -9.01
N LEU A 111 -12.18 -6.36 -9.53
CA LEU A 111 -11.02 -7.06 -8.96
C LEU A 111 -10.13 -6.08 -8.22
N GLU A 112 -9.78 -6.40 -6.98
CA GLU A 112 -8.82 -5.61 -6.20
C GLU A 112 -7.40 -5.96 -6.67
N ILE A 113 -6.74 -4.99 -7.30
CA ILE A 113 -5.40 -5.17 -7.86
C ILE A 113 -4.33 -4.64 -6.88
N PRO A 114 -3.09 -5.17 -6.93
CA PRO A 114 -2.01 -4.60 -6.16
C PRO A 114 -1.67 -3.20 -6.65
N LYS A 115 -1.52 -2.26 -5.73
CA LYS A 115 -1.07 -0.91 -6.04
C LYS A 115 0.45 -0.87 -6.23
N ILE A 116 0.88 -0.06 -7.19
CA ILE A 116 2.29 0.17 -7.53
C ILE A 116 2.56 1.66 -7.34
N TRP A 117 3.63 1.99 -6.63
CA TRP A 117 4.13 3.35 -6.47
C TRP A 117 5.52 3.44 -7.07
N SER A 118 5.72 4.33 -8.03
CA SER A 118 7.06 4.66 -8.51
C SER A 118 7.79 5.47 -7.46
N LYS A 119 9.03 5.08 -7.15
CA LYS A 119 9.98 5.96 -6.47
C LYS A 119 10.33 7.04 -7.48
N VAL A 120 9.79 8.24 -7.29
CA VAL A 120 10.16 9.40 -8.10
C VAL A 120 11.67 9.58 -7.93
N ASP A 121 12.41 9.57 -9.04
CA ASP A 121 13.83 9.92 -9.02
C ASP A 121 13.92 11.34 -8.46
N GLU A 122 14.53 11.51 -7.29
CA GLU A 122 14.59 12.81 -6.60
C GLU A 122 15.20 13.90 -7.51
N ASN A 123 15.96 13.51 -8.52
CA ASN A 123 16.61 14.38 -9.47
C ASN A 123 15.64 15.13 -10.42
N GLU A 124 14.56 14.49 -10.90
CA GLU A 124 13.57 15.17 -11.76
C GLU A 124 12.72 16.17 -10.97
N ASN A 125 12.45 15.87 -9.70
CA ASN A 125 11.69 16.74 -8.82
C ASN A 125 12.51 17.98 -8.41
N LEU A 126 13.82 17.81 -8.14
CA LEU A 126 14.71 18.95 -7.88
C LEU A 126 14.80 19.89 -9.07
N SER A 127 14.94 19.37 -10.29
CA SER A 127 15.00 20.22 -11.50
C SER A 127 13.70 21.00 -11.70
N SER A 128 12.55 20.37 -11.47
CA SER A 128 11.23 21.01 -11.58
C SER A 128 11.02 22.07 -10.48
N ARG A 129 11.46 21.79 -9.25
CA ARG A 129 11.39 22.71 -8.10
C ARG A 129 12.35 23.90 -8.24
N LEU A 130 13.56 23.67 -8.72
CA LEU A 130 14.54 24.73 -9.01
C LEU A 130 14.04 25.62 -10.16
N SER A 131 13.42 25.03 -11.19
CA SER A 131 12.81 25.79 -12.29
C SER A 131 11.66 26.67 -11.79
N ALA A 132 10.83 26.16 -10.87
CA ALA A 132 9.75 26.95 -10.24
C ALA A 132 10.26 28.07 -9.31
N MET A 133 11.48 27.94 -8.77
CA MET A 133 12.13 28.97 -7.96
C MET A 133 12.89 30.01 -8.81
N SER A 134 13.19 29.73 -10.07
CA SER A 134 14.03 30.56 -10.94
C SER A 134 13.29 31.74 -11.62
N LEU A 135 12.00 31.98 -11.34
CA LEU A 135 11.18 33.00 -12.01
C LEU A 135 11.02 34.33 -11.24
N THR A 136 12.06 34.80 -10.54
CA THR A 136 12.02 36.12 -9.90
C THR A 136 13.31 36.91 -10.09
N GLU A 137 13.78 37.11 -11.32
CA GLU A 137 14.71 38.23 -11.63
C GLU A 137 14.42 38.83 -13.01
N GLU A 138 13.44 39.72 -13.06
CA GLU A 138 13.34 40.93 -13.91
C GLU A 138 12.05 41.62 -13.43
N GLU A 139 12.11 42.75 -12.72
CA GLU A 139 12.11 44.09 -13.32
C GLU A 139 12.83 45.07 -12.38
N LEU A 140 14.13 45.29 -12.60
CA LEU A 140 14.83 46.52 -12.20
C LEU A 140 15.38 47.19 -13.46
N SER A 141 14.50 47.72 -14.30
CA SER A 141 14.92 48.79 -15.21
C SER A 141 13.72 49.62 -15.64
N SER A 142 13.55 50.78 -15.02
CA SER A 142 12.93 51.97 -15.63
C SER A 142 13.10 53.16 -14.67
N SER A 143 14.21 53.87 -14.80
CA SER A 143 14.28 55.29 -14.42
C SER A 143 14.23 56.12 -15.70
N PRO A 144 13.47 57.22 -15.69
CA PRO A 144 14.04 58.45 -16.23
C PRO A 144 13.94 59.58 -15.21
N SER A 145 15.08 60.24 -15.07
CA SER A 145 15.33 61.55 -14.47
C SER A 145 14.30 62.62 -14.87
N SER A 146 13.86 63.43 -13.89
CA SER A 146 13.69 64.89 -14.02
C SER A 146 13.32 65.53 -12.67
N LEU A 147 14.22 66.37 -12.15
CA LEU A 147 13.91 67.36 -11.10
C LEU A 147 13.14 68.54 -11.71
N PRO A 148 12.27 69.20 -10.93
CA PRO A 148 12.44 70.63 -10.68
C PRO A 148 12.32 70.91 -9.17
N GLY A 149 13.19 71.69 -8.54
CA GLY A 149 13.36 73.11 -8.83
C GLY A 149 12.80 73.90 -7.65
N PHE A 150 13.58 74.01 -6.58
CA PHE A 150 13.28 74.81 -5.40
C PHE A 150 13.41 76.29 -5.77
N LEU A 151 12.32 77.05 -5.76
CA LEU A 151 12.38 78.51 -5.70
C LEU A 151 11.43 79.05 -4.63
N ARG A 152 12.07 79.63 -3.62
CA ARG A 152 11.54 80.47 -2.54
C ARG A 152 11.36 81.90 -3.07
N GLY A 153 10.28 82.59 -2.72
CA GLY A 153 10.16 84.03 -3.02
C GLY A 153 8.93 84.74 -2.44
N LYS A 154 9.16 85.40 -1.30
CA LYS A 154 8.43 86.52 -0.64
C LYS A 154 7.03 86.30 -0.11
#